data_AF-A0A2M7JJS7-F1
#
_entry.id   AF-A0A2M7JJS7-F1
#
_cell.length_a   1.000
_cell.length_b   1.000
_cell.length_c   1.000
_cell.angle_alpha   90.00
_cell.angle_beta   90.00
_cell.angle_gamma   90.00
#
_symmetry.space_group_name_H-M   'P 1'
#
loop_
_entity.id
_entity.type
_entity.pdbx_description
1 polymer ?
#
loop_
_entity_poly.entity_id
_entity_poly.type
_entity_poly.pdbx_seq_one_letter_code
_entity_poly.pdbx_strand_id
1 'polypeptide(L)'
;MSEKTWRGIRKIAVIGAGAMGAFYAAKFFDMDPGSVFLIANGERYTRLKSGGIVVNGKRYDIRVKAPAEGTDPFDLILCAVKHHQLDSAIEDMRPLVGDDSIIISVMNGIDSEKRIEAALGKGKVLLCAAVGIDAVRDENSVTYSKEGKLVFGEAYNASLSEHVLR
;
A
#
# COMPACT_ATOMS: atom_id res chain seq x y z
N MET A 1 31.01 -5.43 15.56
CA MET A 1 29.95 -4.71 14.80
C MET A 1 29.20 -5.79 14.04
N SER A 2 27.97 -6.15 14.43
CA SER A 2 27.23 -7.18 13.71
C SER A 2 26.87 -6.66 12.34
N GLU A 3 27.15 -7.44 11.32
CA GLU A 3 26.73 -7.22 9.95
C GLU A 3 25.19 -7.15 9.95
N LYS A 4 24.62 -5.94 9.81
CA LYS A 4 23.16 -5.76 9.80
C LYS A 4 22.63 -6.45 8.54
N THR A 5 22.10 -7.66 8.69
CA THR A 5 21.43 -8.38 7.60
C THR A 5 20.09 -7.70 7.34
N TRP A 6 20.04 -6.87 6.33
CA TRP A 6 18.84 -6.18 5.92
C TRP A 6 17.77 -7.15 5.39
N ARG A 7 16.57 -7.15 5.97
CA ARG A 7 15.40 -7.77 5.36
C ARG A 7 14.73 -6.77 4.42
N GLY A 8 15.04 -6.88 3.13
CA GLY A 8 14.37 -6.10 2.08
C GLY A 8 12.86 -6.36 2.03
N ILE A 9 12.11 -5.41 1.48
CA ILE A 9 10.68 -5.54 1.22
C ILE A 9 10.46 -6.59 0.12
N ARG A 10 9.76 -7.69 0.44
CA ARG A 10 9.47 -8.77 -0.52
C ARG A 10 7.98 -8.99 -0.74
N LYS A 11 7.14 -8.71 0.26
CA LYS A 11 5.68 -8.82 0.15
C LYS A 11 5.03 -7.47 0.41
N ILE A 12 4.33 -6.97 -0.60
CA ILE A 12 3.65 -5.69 -0.60
C ILE A 12 2.14 -5.93 -0.73
N ALA A 13 1.37 -5.45 0.24
CA ALA A 13 -0.08 -5.41 0.19
C ALA A 13 -0.53 -4.02 -0.22
N VAL A 14 -1.43 -3.92 -1.19
CA VAL A 14 -2.07 -2.66 -1.57
C VAL A 14 -3.55 -2.72 -1.22
N ILE A 15 -3.98 -1.83 -0.32
CA ILE A 15 -5.37 -1.69 0.10
C ILE A 15 -6.01 -0.56 -0.69
N GLY A 16 -7.00 -0.94 -1.51
CA GLY A 16 -7.73 -0.01 -2.38
C GLY A 16 -7.11 0.11 -3.76
N ALA A 17 -7.79 -0.42 -4.78
CA ALA A 17 -7.40 -0.30 -6.19
C ALA A 17 -8.06 0.94 -6.87
N GLY A 18 -8.02 2.08 -6.17
CA GLY A 18 -8.36 3.40 -6.74
C GLY A 18 -7.25 3.91 -7.66
N ALA A 19 -7.27 5.20 -8.02
CA ALA A 19 -6.22 5.79 -8.88
C ALA A 19 -4.82 5.59 -8.30
N MET A 20 -4.61 6.01 -7.05
CA MET A 20 -3.32 5.90 -6.34
C MET A 20 -2.89 4.45 -6.14
N GLY A 21 -3.79 3.60 -5.65
CA GLY A 21 -3.44 2.21 -5.36
C GLY A 21 -3.17 1.40 -6.62
N ALA A 22 -3.92 1.59 -7.70
CA ALA A 22 -3.64 0.94 -8.98
C ALA A 22 -2.31 1.42 -9.58
N PHE A 23 -2.02 2.73 -9.50
CA PHE A 23 -0.72 3.27 -9.92
C PHE A 23 0.44 2.60 -9.20
N TYR A 24 0.45 2.60 -7.86
CA TYR A 24 1.54 2.00 -7.10
C TYR A 24 1.59 0.48 -7.26
N ALA A 25 0.44 -0.21 -7.31
CA ALA A 25 0.41 -1.65 -7.54
C ALA A 25 1.02 -2.02 -8.90
N ALA A 26 0.76 -1.24 -9.96
CA ALA A 26 1.39 -1.42 -11.27
C ALA A 26 2.91 -1.18 -11.20
N LYS A 27 3.37 -0.13 -10.48
CA LYS A 27 4.80 0.15 -10.31
C LYS A 27 5.51 -0.98 -9.56
N PHE A 28 4.92 -1.49 -8.47
CA PHE A 28 5.47 -2.63 -7.75
C PHE A 28 5.46 -3.91 -8.58
N PHE A 29 4.41 -4.13 -9.38
CA PHE A 29 4.34 -5.27 -10.30
C PHE A 29 5.45 -5.22 -11.36
N ASP A 30 5.72 -4.05 -11.92
CA ASP A 30 6.80 -3.87 -12.90
C ASP A 30 8.21 -4.03 -12.30
N MET A 31 8.35 -3.84 -10.98
CA MET A 31 9.60 -4.16 -10.25
C MET A 31 9.73 -5.66 -9.99
N ASP A 32 8.68 -6.27 -9.42
CA ASP A 32 8.60 -7.71 -9.19
C ASP A 32 7.12 -8.14 -9.10
N PRO A 33 6.58 -8.84 -10.12
CA PRO A 33 5.22 -9.42 -10.09
C PRO A 33 4.99 -10.38 -8.90
N GLY A 34 6.08 -10.96 -8.39
CA GLY A 34 6.18 -11.83 -7.24
C GLY A 34 5.93 -11.14 -5.89
N SER A 35 6.05 -9.81 -5.83
CA SER A 35 6.06 -9.07 -4.58
C SER A 35 4.71 -8.47 -4.19
N VAL A 36 3.88 -8.09 -5.16
CA VAL A 36 2.69 -7.26 -4.92
C VAL A 36 1.38 -8.03 -4.95
N PHE A 37 0.48 -7.66 -4.03
CA PHE A 37 -0.84 -8.22 -3.90
C PHE A 37 -1.87 -7.12 -3.69
N LEU A 38 -3.00 -7.21 -4.40
CA LEU A 38 -4.18 -6.41 -4.10
C LEU A 38 -5.00 -7.09 -2.99
N ILE A 39 -5.39 -6.32 -1.99
CA ILE A 39 -6.20 -6.84 -0.89
C ILE A 39 -7.65 -6.39 -1.10
N ALA A 40 -8.56 -7.36 -1.15
CA ALA A 40 -9.97 -7.08 -1.35
C ALA A 40 -10.85 -8.21 -0.82
N ASN A 41 -12.09 -7.88 -0.48
CA ASN A 41 -13.11 -8.80 -0.02
C ASN A 41 -14.40 -8.67 -0.86
N GLY A 42 -15.23 -9.71 -0.83
CA GLY A 42 -16.55 -9.73 -1.46
C GLY A 42 -16.51 -9.44 -2.97
N GLU A 43 -17.40 -8.58 -3.43
CA GLU A 43 -17.49 -8.22 -4.86
C GLU A 43 -16.19 -7.60 -5.41
N ARG A 44 -15.48 -6.83 -4.59
CA ARG A 44 -14.18 -6.23 -4.97
C ARG A 44 -13.15 -7.31 -5.29
N TYR A 45 -13.10 -8.37 -4.49
CA TYR A 45 -12.20 -9.50 -4.71
C TYR A 45 -12.48 -10.16 -6.05
N THR A 46 -13.75 -10.51 -6.30
CA THR A 46 -14.16 -11.17 -7.55
C THR A 46 -13.81 -10.32 -8.77
N ARG A 47 -14.12 -9.01 -8.72
CA ARG A 47 -13.84 -8.08 -9.81
C ARG A 47 -12.35 -7.93 -10.11
N LEU A 48 -11.52 -7.75 -9.08
CA LEU A 48 -10.08 -7.59 -9.28
C LEU A 48 -9.42 -8.89 -9.74
N LYS A 49 -9.88 -10.04 -9.22
CA LYS A 49 -9.33 -11.35 -9.56
C LYS A 49 -9.59 -11.74 -11.02
N SER A 50 -10.74 -11.37 -11.58
CA SER A 50 -11.08 -11.67 -12.98
C SER A 50 -10.66 -10.56 -13.96
N GLY A 51 -10.79 -9.31 -13.55
CA GLY A 51 -10.60 -8.14 -14.41
C GLY A 51 -9.19 -7.56 -14.40
N GLY A 52 -8.38 -7.86 -13.39
CA GLY A 52 -7.11 -7.16 -13.15
C GLY A 52 -7.32 -5.64 -12.98
N ILE A 53 -6.26 -4.88 -13.16
CA ILE A 53 -6.31 -3.41 -13.26
C ILE A 53 -5.70 -2.97 -14.60
N VAL A 54 -6.15 -1.85 -15.14
CA VAL A 54 -5.54 -1.22 -16.32
C VAL A 54 -4.90 0.09 -15.91
N VAL A 55 -3.63 0.29 -16.24
CA VAL A 55 -2.88 1.52 -15.94
C VAL A 55 -2.15 1.99 -17.19
N ASN A 56 -2.41 3.22 -17.64
CA ASN A 56 -1.90 3.80 -18.89
C ASN A 56 -2.04 2.85 -20.08
N GLY A 57 -3.20 2.20 -20.21
CA GLY A 57 -3.52 1.28 -21.31
C GLY A 57 -2.91 -0.13 -21.18
N LYS A 58 -2.05 -0.38 -20.19
CA LYS A 58 -1.49 -1.71 -19.92
C LYS A 58 -2.32 -2.43 -18.85
N ARG A 59 -2.69 -3.68 -19.11
CA ARG A 59 -3.37 -4.55 -18.14
C ARG A 59 -2.35 -5.21 -17.21
N TYR A 60 -2.70 -5.27 -15.92
CA TYR A 60 -1.93 -5.93 -14.87
C TYR A 60 -2.80 -6.94 -14.14
N ASP A 61 -2.43 -8.21 -14.24
CA ASP A 61 -3.08 -9.31 -13.52
C ASP A 61 -2.37 -9.52 -12.18
N ILE A 62 -2.55 -8.53 -11.28
CA ILE A 62 -1.98 -8.55 -9.94
C ILE A 62 -2.73 -9.58 -9.09
N ARG A 63 -1.98 -10.39 -8.34
CA ARG A 63 -2.57 -11.39 -7.43
C ARG A 63 -3.45 -10.70 -6.39
N VAL A 64 -4.67 -11.21 -6.23
CA VAL A 64 -5.64 -10.70 -5.26
C VAL A 64 -5.75 -11.68 -4.10
N LYS A 65 -5.73 -11.16 -2.88
CA LYS A 65 -5.92 -11.93 -1.65
C LYS A 65 -7.03 -11.34 -0.79
N ALA A 66 -7.80 -12.21 -0.15
CA ALA A 66 -8.74 -11.79 0.87
C ALA A 66 -8.03 -11.72 2.23
N PRO A 67 -8.25 -10.67 3.04
CA PRO A 67 -7.72 -10.55 4.40
C PRO A 67 -7.82 -11.81 5.27
N ALA A 68 -8.91 -12.58 5.12
CA ALA A 68 -9.14 -13.79 5.91
C ALA A 68 -8.39 -15.05 5.43
N GLU A 69 -7.66 -15.01 4.30
CA GLU A 69 -7.00 -16.19 3.70
C GLU A 69 -5.71 -16.64 4.42
N GLY A 70 -5.53 -16.35 5.71
CA GLY A 70 -4.43 -16.88 6.53
C GLY A 70 -3.04 -16.56 5.96
N THR A 71 -2.85 -15.33 5.50
CA THR A 71 -1.59 -14.93 4.85
C THR A 71 -0.51 -14.66 5.87
N ASP A 72 0.74 -15.09 5.62
CA ASP A 72 1.86 -14.56 6.38
C ASP A 72 1.85 -13.03 6.31
N PRO A 73 2.35 -12.34 7.33
CA PRO A 73 2.47 -10.89 7.32
C PRO A 73 3.12 -10.34 6.05
N PHE A 74 2.76 -9.10 5.74
CA PHE A 74 3.35 -8.33 4.65
C PHE A 74 4.47 -7.44 5.18
N ASP A 75 5.51 -7.25 4.37
CA ASP A 75 6.62 -6.37 4.74
C ASP A 75 6.19 -4.90 4.65
N LEU A 76 5.43 -4.58 3.60
CA LEU A 76 4.87 -3.24 3.36
C LEU A 76 3.38 -3.35 3.07
N ILE A 77 2.59 -2.48 3.69
CA ILE A 77 1.16 -2.31 3.45
C ILE A 77 0.91 -0.87 3.02
N LEU A 78 0.46 -0.69 1.79
CA LEU A 78 0.11 0.60 1.22
C LEU A 78 -1.41 0.82 1.32
N CYS A 79 -1.83 1.80 2.12
CA CYS A 79 -3.22 2.22 2.24
C CYS A 79 -3.52 3.35 1.24
N ALA A 80 -4.38 3.07 0.24
CA ALA A 80 -4.71 3.99 -0.85
C ALA A 80 -6.24 4.16 -1.03
N VAL A 81 -6.99 4.08 0.06
CA VAL A 81 -8.46 4.21 0.07
C VAL A 81 -8.92 5.66 0.21
N LYS A 82 -10.22 5.93 0.08
CA LYS A 82 -10.80 7.24 0.43
C LYS A 82 -11.13 7.29 1.92
N HIS A 83 -11.25 8.50 2.50
CA HIS A 83 -11.51 8.69 3.95
C HIS A 83 -12.67 7.85 4.50
N HIS A 84 -13.80 7.77 3.79
CA HIS A 84 -14.98 7.00 4.22
C HIS A 84 -14.79 5.48 4.19
N GLN A 85 -13.68 4.98 3.65
CA GLN A 85 -13.34 3.56 3.57
C GLN A 85 -12.24 3.17 4.58
N LEU A 86 -11.68 4.14 5.31
CA LEU A 86 -10.52 3.91 6.17
C LEU A 86 -10.79 2.88 7.27
N ASP A 87 -11.95 2.92 7.92
CA ASP A 87 -12.28 1.95 8.98
C ASP A 87 -12.34 0.52 8.45
N SER A 88 -13.00 0.32 7.30
CA SER A 88 -13.01 -0.99 6.63
C SER A 88 -11.61 -1.40 6.15
N ALA A 89 -10.78 -0.45 5.72
CA ALA A 89 -9.41 -0.73 5.29
C ALA A 89 -8.53 -1.15 6.47
N ILE A 90 -8.71 -0.55 7.65
CA ILE A 90 -8.02 -0.94 8.88
C ILE A 90 -8.34 -2.40 9.23
N GLU A 91 -9.60 -2.81 9.13
CA GLU A 91 -9.97 -4.22 9.36
C GLU A 91 -9.42 -5.16 8.28
N ASP A 92 -9.42 -4.74 7.01
CA ASP A 92 -8.79 -5.49 5.92
C ASP A 92 -7.24 -5.62 6.12
N MET A 93 -6.59 -4.63 6.75
CA MET A 93 -5.15 -4.64 7.05
C MET A 93 -4.77 -5.46 8.28
N ARG A 94 -5.63 -5.52 9.29
CA ARG A 94 -5.36 -6.14 10.59
C ARG A 94 -4.69 -7.52 10.52
N PRO A 95 -5.16 -8.49 9.71
CA PRO A 95 -4.53 -9.82 9.64
C PRO A 95 -3.22 -9.85 8.84
N LEU A 96 -2.84 -8.74 8.19
CA LEU A 96 -1.66 -8.64 7.33
C LEU A 96 -0.43 -8.07 8.07
N VAL A 97 -0.65 -7.50 9.26
CA VAL A 97 0.36 -6.81 10.06
C VAL A 97 1.09 -7.81 10.96
N GLY A 98 2.41 -7.87 10.84
CA GLY A 98 3.32 -8.58 11.73
C GLY A 98 4.28 -7.62 12.43
N ASP A 99 5.23 -8.19 13.17
CA ASP A 99 6.18 -7.42 14.00
C ASP A 99 7.05 -6.45 13.20
N ASP A 100 7.39 -6.82 11.97
CA ASP A 100 8.23 -6.01 11.07
C ASP A 100 7.41 -5.32 9.95
N SER A 101 6.08 -5.29 10.00
CA SER A 101 5.29 -4.67 8.94
C SER A 101 5.37 -3.14 8.98
N ILE A 102 5.60 -2.55 7.82
CA ILE A 102 5.55 -1.11 7.57
C ILE A 102 4.21 -0.76 6.92
N ILE A 103 3.57 0.30 7.39
CA ILE A 103 2.34 0.83 6.80
C ILE A 103 2.60 2.24 6.29
N ILE A 104 2.22 2.50 5.05
CA ILE A 104 2.24 3.82 4.43
C ILE A 104 0.83 4.15 3.95
N SER A 105 0.33 5.34 4.32
CA SER A 105 -0.90 5.90 3.77
C SER A 105 -0.56 6.89 2.66
N VAL A 106 -1.21 6.79 1.51
CA VAL A 106 -1.12 7.78 0.42
C VAL A 106 -2.42 8.58 0.29
N MET A 107 -3.20 8.59 1.36
CA MET A 107 -4.40 9.41 1.48
C MET A 107 -4.02 10.88 1.61
N ASN A 108 -4.90 11.78 1.19
CA ASN A 108 -4.68 13.21 1.43
C ASN A 108 -4.89 13.54 2.92
N GLY A 109 -4.05 14.41 3.47
CA GLY A 109 -4.06 14.77 4.89
C GLY A 109 -3.31 13.75 5.77
N ILE A 110 -3.24 14.03 7.09
CA ILE A 110 -2.45 13.23 8.05
C ILE A 110 -3.31 12.58 9.16
N ASP A 111 -4.62 12.53 8.96
CA ASP A 111 -5.55 11.93 9.93
C ASP A 111 -5.50 10.39 9.88
N SER A 112 -5.20 9.83 8.71
CA SER A 112 -5.19 8.38 8.51
C SER A 112 -4.15 7.67 9.37
N GLU A 113 -2.97 8.26 9.51
CA GLU A 113 -1.80 7.69 10.15
C GLU A 113 -2.08 7.46 11.64
N LYS A 114 -2.64 8.48 12.31
CA LYS A 114 -3.01 8.39 13.73
C LYS A 114 -4.05 7.29 13.98
N ARG A 115 -5.03 7.16 13.08
CA ARG A 115 -6.10 6.16 13.20
C ARG A 115 -5.58 4.74 12.94
N ILE A 116 -4.75 4.58 11.92
CA ILE A 116 -4.08 3.31 11.59
C ILE A 116 -3.19 2.88 12.76
N GLU A 117 -2.35 3.78 13.26
CA GLU A 117 -1.43 3.50 14.36
C GLU A 117 -2.17 3.11 15.65
N ALA A 118 -3.24 3.83 15.97
CA ALA A 118 -4.09 3.50 17.13
C ALA A 118 -4.73 2.11 17.04
N ALA A 119 -5.06 1.63 15.83
CA ALA A 119 -5.75 0.36 15.63
C ALA A 119 -4.81 -0.83 15.40
N LEU A 120 -3.66 -0.61 14.77
CA LEU A 120 -2.76 -1.66 14.27
C LEU A 120 -1.40 -1.71 14.97
N GLY A 121 -1.12 -0.76 15.87
CA GLY A 121 0.05 -0.76 16.73
C GLY A 121 0.99 0.43 16.47
N LYS A 122 1.59 0.92 17.56
CA LYS A 122 2.55 2.03 17.52
C LYS A 122 3.81 1.68 16.75
N GLY A 123 4.35 2.67 16.05
CA GLY A 123 5.61 2.55 15.31
C GLY A 123 5.53 1.74 14.01
N LYS A 124 4.32 1.35 13.57
CA LYS A 124 4.10 0.64 12.30
C LYS A 124 3.93 1.57 11.12
N VAL A 125 3.59 2.84 11.36
CA VAL A 125 3.19 3.78 10.32
C VAL A 125 4.32 4.76 10.04
N LEU A 126 4.74 4.86 8.79
CA LEU A 126 5.56 5.99 8.32
C LEU A 126 4.62 7.09 7.82
N LEU A 127 4.88 8.33 8.24
CA LEU A 127 4.20 9.49 7.68
C LEU A 127 4.56 9.59 6.21
N CYS A 128 3.57 9.85 5.35
CA CYS A 128 3.81 9.92 3.92
C CYS A 128 2.96 10.98 3.23
N ALA A 129 3.53 11.56 2.18
CA ALA A 129 2.84 12.44 1.26
C ALA A 129 3.18 12.04 -0.18
N ALA A 130 2.14 11.79 -0.98
CA ALA A 130 2.27 11.70 -2.43
C ALA A 130 2.18 13.11 -3.04
N VAL A 131 3.21 13.54 -3.75
CA VAL A 131 3.35 14.91 -4.25
C VAL A 131 3.46 14.92 -5.77
N GLY A 132 2.60 15.67 -6.44
CA GLY A 132 2.72 15.98 -7.88
C GLY A 132 2.28 14.87 -8.84
N ILE A 133 1.64 13.81 -8.32
CA ILE A 133 0.98 12.78 -9.13
C ILE A 133 -0.40 13.26 -9.60
N ASP A 134 -0.80 12.89 -10.81
CA ASP A 134 -2.07 13.29 -11.43
C ASP A 134 -2.94 12.08 -11.85
N ALA A 135 -2.80 10.96 -11.14
CA ALA A 135 -3.52 9.73 -11.44
C ALA A 135 -5.04 9.90 -11.30
N VAL A 136 -5.77 9.56 -12.36
CA VAL A 136 -7.24 9.58 -12.43
C VAL A 136 -7.73 8.18 -12.75
N ARG A 137 -8.84 7.79 -12.12
CA ARG A 137 -9.50 6.49 -12.38
C ARG A 137 -10.79 6.72 -13.13
N ASP A 138 -10.94 5.99 -14.23
CA ASP A 138 -12.16 5.84 -15.00
C ASP A 138 -12.51 4.35 -15.12
N GLU A 139 -13.63 3.95 -14.54
CA GLU A 139 -14.01 2.54 -14.40
C GLU A 139 -12.86 1.64 -13.92
N ASN A 140 -12.38 0.68 -14.72
CA ASN A 140 -11.27 -0.20 -14.37
C ASN A 140 -9.89 0.29 -14.87
N SER A 141 -9.84 1.48 -15.46
CA SER A 141 -8.65 2.10 -16.03
C SER A 141 -8.14 3.25 -15.17
N VAL A 142 -6.83 3.38 -15.09
CA VAL A 142 -6.15 4.49 -14.46
C VAL A 142 -5.21 5.13 -15.47
N THR A 143 -5.25 6.45 -15.57
CA THR A 143 -4.36 7.23 -16.41
C THR A 143 -3.61 8.27 -15.58
N TYR A 144 -2.36 8.54 -15.93
CA TYR A 144 -1.55 9.60 -15.33
C TYR A 144 -0.53 10.11 -16.36
N SER A 145 -0.16 11.38 -16.26
CA SER A 145 0.91 12.00 -17.05
C SER A 145 2.15 12.31 -16.21
N LYS A 146 2.00 12.41 -14.90
CA LYS A 146 3.08 12.68 -13.93
C LYS A 146 3.04 11.65 -12.81
N GLU A 147 4.16 11.00 -12.58
CA GLU A 147 4.31 10.02 -11.50
C GLU A 147 4.39 10.66 -10.10
N GLY A 148 4.80 11.92 -10.03
CA GLY A 148 5.05 12.60 -8.75
C GLY A 148 6.19 11.97 -7.96
N LYS A 149 6.14 12.12 -6.64
CA LYS A 149 7.08 11.54 -5.67
C LYS A 149 6.33 11.10 -4.43
N LEU A 150 6.75 9.97 -3.84
CA LEU A 150 6.44 9.66 -2.45
C LEU A 150 7.53 10.24 -1.56
N VAL A 151 7.12 11.04 -0.59
CA VAL A 151 7.97 11.50 0.50
C VAL A 151 7.46 10.84 1.75
N PHE A 152 8.33 10.15 2.49
CA PHE A 152 7.94 9.47 3.72
C PHE A 152 9.03 9.59 4.79
N GLY A 153 8.63 9.43 6.05
CA GLY A 153 9.54 9.53 7.18
C GLY A 153 8.82 9.43 8.53
N GLU A 154 9.56 9.71 9.59
CA GLU A 154 9.02 9.87 10.94
C GLU A 154 8.53 11.31 11.16
N ALA A 155 7.87 11.57 12.29
CA ALA A 155 7.54 12.94 12.73
C ALA A 155 8.80 13.81 12.91
N TYR A 156 9.93 13.19 13.24
CA TYR A 156 11.22 13.86 13.41
C TYR A 156 12.32 13.07 12.68
N ASN A 157 12.89 13.65 11.62
CA ASN A 157 13.89 13.01 10.75
C ASN A 157 15.29 13.64 10.86
N ALA A 158 15.71 14.11 12.06
CA ALA A 158 17.05 14.65 12.26
C ALA A 158 18.16 13.61 11.98
N SER A 159 17.86 12.34 12.24
CA SER A 159 18.59 11.17 11.75
C SER A 159 17.57 10.16 11.22
N LEU A 160 17.86 9.51 10.09
CA LEU A 160 16.94 8.51 9.53
C LEU A 160 16.89 7.28 10.45
N SER A 161 15.67 6.87 10.83
CA SER A 161 15.43 5.66 11.61
C SER A 161 15.67 4.41 10.75
N GLU A 162 15.88 3.25 11.38
CA GLU A 162 15.96 1.98 10.65
C GLU A 162 14.67 1.68 9.88
N HIS A 163 13.53 2.15 10.41
CA HIS A 163 12.22 2.03 9.79
C HIS A 163 12.13 2.83 8.47
N VAL A 164 12.70 4.04 8.44
CA VAL A 164 12.74 4.89 7.23
C VAL A 164 13.77 4.43 6.22
N LEU A 165 14.90 3.90 6.69
CA LEU A 165 15.93 3.40 5.79
C LEU A 165 15.46 2.14 5.02
N ARG A 166 14.40 1.47 5.50
CA ARG A 166 13.86 0.18 5.01
C ARG A 166 13.22 0.20 3.64
#